data_AF-A0A8T5KJH9-F1
#
_entry.id   AF-A0A8T5KJH9-F1
#
_cell.length_a   1.000
_cell.length_b   1.000
_cell.length_c   1.000
_cell.angle_alpha   90.00
_cell.angle_beta   90.00
_cell.angle_gamma   90.00
#
_symmetry.space_group_name_H-M   'P 1'
#
loop_
_entity.id
_entity.type
_entity.pdbx_description
1 polymer ?
#
loop_
_entity_poly.entity_id
_entity_poly.type
_entity_poly.pdbx_seq_one_letter_code
_entity_poly.pdbx_strand_id
1 'polypeptide(L)'
;MDADGTNWRNVTREFPGRERKPTWSPDGTQIAFDGGDSFKSDIYLVNIDGTGIVRLTDHPEWDQYPAWSPDGTQIAFSSDRDGSTEIYVVA
;
A
#
# COMPACT_ATOMS: atom_id res chain seq x y z
N MET A 1 12.41 -10.96 1.45
CA MET A 1 13.83 -11.13 1.83
C MET A 1 13.83 -11.87 3.15
N ASP A 2 14.81 -12.72 3.36
CA ASP A 2 15.01 -13.32 4.67
C ASP A 2 15.57 -12.26 5.63
N ALA A 3 15.43 -12.50 6.94
CA ALA A 3 15.86 -11.54 7.96
C ALA A 3 17.38 -11.26 7.94
N ASP A 4 18.16 -12.15 7.30
CA ASP A 4 19.59 -12.00 7.08
C ASP A 4 19.95 -11.16 5.83
N GLY A 5 18.95 -10.63 5.12
CA GLY A 5 19.13 -9.82 3.92
C GLY A 5 19.33 -10.62 2.63
N THR A 6 19.21 -11.95 2.68
CA THR A 6 19.26 -12.79 1.49
C THR A 6 17.87 -13.00 0.88
N ASN A 7 17.82 -13.71 -0.27
CA ASN A 7 16.57 -14.10 -0.93
C ASN A 7 15.60 -12.93 -1.18
N TRP A 8 16.15 -11.79 -1.62
CA TRP A 8 15.34 -10.68 -2.08
C TRP A 8 14.66 -11.05 -3.40
N ARG A 9 13.41 -10.62 -3.56
CA ARG A 9 12.65 -10.74 -4.81
C ARG A 9 11.81 -9.49 -5.02
N ASN A 10 11.60 -9.12 -6.28
CA ASN A 10 10.65 -8.06 -6.64
C ASN A 10 9.24 -8.65 -6.69
N VAL A 11 8.30 -8.05 -5.94
CA VAL A 11 6.90 -8.47 -5.81
C VAL A 11 5.92 -7.55 -6.56
N THR A 12 6.36 -6.42 -7.11
CA THR A 12 5.52 -5.46 -7.87
C THR A 12 6.02 -5.27 -9.31
N ARG A 13 6.57 -6.32 -9.93
CA ARG A 13 7.27 -6.23 -11.24
C ARG A 13 6.54 -5.49 -12.34
N GLU A 14 5.21 -5.62 -12.39
CA GLU A 14 4.36 -5.05 -13.44
C GLU A 14 3.69 -3.73 -13.02
N PHE A 15 4.05 -3.16 -11.87
CA PHE A 15 3.47 -1.91 -11.39
C PHE A 15 4.11 -0.71 -12.13
N PRO A 16 3.33 0.15 -12.80
CA PRO A 16 3.87 1.17 -13.71
C PRO A 16 4.27 2.49 -13.01
N GLY A 17 4.04 2.61 -11.71
CA GLY A 17 4.18 3.86 -10.95
C GLY A 17 5.25 3.81 -9.86
N ARG A 18 5.39 4.91 -9.12
CA ARG A 18 6.21 4.95 -7.91
C ARG A 18 5.53 4.14 -6.81
N GLU A 19 6.25 3.23 -6.17
CA GLU A 19 5.78 2.52 -4.97
C GLU A 19 6.55 2.99 -3.74
N ARG A 20 5.83 3.35 -2.67
CA ARG A 20 6.42 3.85 -1.42
C ARG A 20 5.69 3.29 -0.20
N LYS A 21 6.34 3.48 0.96
CA LYS A 21 5.83 3.16 2.31
C LYS A 21 5.15 1.78 2.40
N PRO A 22 5.82 0.70 1.97
CA PRO A 22 5.25 -0.63 2.09
C PRO A 22 5.05 -1.01 3.56
N THR A 23 3.95 -1.71 3.84
CA THR A 23 3.64 -2.30 5.14
C THR A 23 3.11 -3.72 4.98
N TRP A 24 3.51 -4.61 5.88
CA TRP A 24 3.06 -6.00 5.87
C TRP A 24 1.66 -6.12 6.47
N SER A 25 0.83 -6.99 5.89
CA SER A 25 -0.38 -7.45 6.57
C SER A 25 -0.01 -8.21 7.84
N PRO A 26 -0.87 -8.22 8.89
CA PRO A 26 -0.57 -8.90 10.15
C PRO A 26 -0.31 -10.40 10.02
N ASP A 27 -0.93 -11.04 9.02
CA ASP A 27 -0.75 -12.47 8.70
C ASP A 27 0.46 -12.74 7.79
N GLY A 28 1.15 -11.69 7.31
CA GLY A 28 2.32 -11.78 6.44
C GLY A 28 2.03 -12.24 5.00
N THR A 29 0.77 -12.30 4.57
CA THR A 29 0.41 -12.80 3.24
C THR A 29 0.39 -11.71 2.17
N GLN A 30 0.25 -10.44 2.57
CA GLN A 30 0.12 -9.30 1.68
C GLN A 30 1.01 -8.13 2.10
N ILE A 31 1.24 -7.23 1.14
CA ILE A 31 1.89 -5.94 1.35
C ILE A 31 0.93 -4.85 0.87
N ALA A 32 0.68 -3.85 1.73
CA ALA A 32 0.05 -2.61 1.32
C ALA A 32 1.12 -1.56 1.03
N PHE A 33 0.92 -0.70 0.04
CA PHE A 33 1.85 0.36 -0.32
C PHE A 33 1.11 1.55 -0.94
N ASP A 34 1.70 2.74 -0.87
CA ASP A 34 1.21 3.87 -1.66
C ASP A 34 1.83 3.84 -3.06
N GLY A 35 0.97 3.88 -4.08
CA GLY A 35 1.32 3.72 -5.48
C GLY A 35 0.77 4.88 -6.32
N GLY A 36 1.57 5.45 -7.21
CA GLY A 36 1.08 6.54 -8.05
C GLY A 36 2.14 7.26 -8.87
N ASP A 37 1.84 8.49 -9.24
CA ASP A 37 2.69 9.34 -10.06
C ASP A 37 3.16 10.59 -9.29
N SER A 38 3.43 11.70 -9.98
CA SER A 38 3.88 12.95 -9.35
C SER A 38 2.74 13.86 -8.90
N PHE A 39 1.49 13.51 -9.23
CA PHE A 39 0.30 14.32 -9.00
C PHE A 39 -0.68 13.66 -8.04
N LYS A 40 -0.70 12.32 -7.95
CA LYS A 40 -1.52 11.59 -6.98
C LYS A 40 -0.92 10.25 -6.56
N SER A 41 -1.42 9.70 -5.46
CA SER A 41 -1.17 8.32 -5.04
C SER A 41 -2.41 7.68 -4.48
N ASP A 42 -2.52 6.37 -4.63
CA ASP A 42 -3.58 5.54 -4.07
C ASP A 42 -2.97 4.42 -3.23
N ILE A 43 -3.77 3.79 -2.37
CA ILE A 43 -3.34 2.61 -1.62
C ILE A 43 -3.56 1.36 -2.47
N TYR A 44 -2.53 0.54 -2.58
CA TYR A 44 -2.56 -0.74 -3.29
C TYR A 44 -2.22 -1.89 -2.36
N LEU A 45 -2.72 -3.08 -2.67
CA LEU A 45 -2.27 -4.36 -2.12
C LEU A 45 -1.58 -5.19 -3.18
N VAL A 46 -0.69 -6.07 -2.72
CA VAL A 46 -0.11 -7.16 -3.51
C VAL A 46 0.08 -8.38 -2.63
N ASN A 47 -0.17 -9.57 -3.19
CA ASN A 47 0.15 -10.82 -2.51
C ASN A 47 1.67 -11.00 -2.44
N ILE A 48 2.18 -11.68 -1.41
CA ILE A 48 3.62 -11.82 -1.24
C ILE A 48 4.31 -12.56 -2.39
N ASP A 49 3.57 -13.41 -3.12
CA ASP A 49 4.04 -14.11 -4.33
C ASP A 49 4.15 -13.20 -5.57
N GLY A 50 3.72 -11.94 -5.46
CA GLY A 50 3.72 -10.93 -6.52
C GLY A 50 2.48 -10.93 -7.40
N THR A 51 1.47 -11.73 -7.07
CA THR A 51 0.19 -11.75 -7.77
C THR A 51 -0.82 -10.80 -7.14
N GLY A 52 -1.95 -10.59 -7.82
CA GLY A 52 -3.12 -9.96 -7.20
C GLY A 52 -2.92 -8.51 -6.80
N ILE A 53 -2.14 -7.74 -7.57
CA ILE A 53 -2.08 -6.29 -7.35
C ILE A 53 -3.50 -5.72 -7.50
N VAL A 54 -3.99 -5.05 -6.46
CA VAL A 54 -5.31 -4.42 -6.45
C VAL A 54 -5.21 -3.01 -5.87
N ARG A 55 -5.95 -2.09 -6.49
CA ARG A 55 -6.12 -0.71 -6.03
C ARG A 55 -7.25 -0.66 -5.01
N LEU A 56 -6.96 -0.25 -3.78
CA LEU A 56 -7.96 -0.15 -2.70
C LEU A 56 -8.65 1.21 -2.64
N THR A 57 -7.94 2.28 -3.01
CA THR A 57 -8.50 3.62 -3.02
C THR A 57 -8.48 4.22 -4.42
N ASP A 58 -9.47 5.05 -4.72
CA ASP A 58 -9.53 5.77 -5.99
C ASP A 58 -9.97 7.21 -5.73
N HIS A 59 -9.00 8.06 -5.43
CA HIS A 59 -9.23 9.48 -5.21
C HIS A 59 -8.31 10.34 -6.11
N PRO A 60 -8.75 11.53 -6.55
CA PRO A 60 -7.89 12.46 -7.29
C PRO A 60 -6.71 12.99 -6.47
N GLU A 61 -6.89 13.10 -5.15
CA GLU A 61 -5.88 13.58 -4.21
C GLU A 61 -4.98 12.45 -3.70
N TRP A 62 -4.00 12.80 -2.87
CA TRP A 62 -3.03 11.87 -2.31
C TRP A 62 -3.66 10.98 -1.25
N ASP A 63 -3.58 9.66 -1.41
CA ASP A 63 -3.69 8.68 -0.34
C ASP A 63 -2.32 8.06 -0.06
N GLN A 64 -1.86 8.12 1.19
CA GLN A 64 -0.48 7.83 1.56
C GLN A 64 -0.34 7.15 2.93
N TYR A 65 0.84 6.59 3.18
CA TYR A 65 1.23 6.03 4.48
C TYR A 65 0.26 4.96 5.02
N PRO A 66 0.03 3.86 4.27
CA PRO A 66 -0.88 2.82 4.72
C PRO A 66 -0.37 2.13 5.99
N ALA A 67 -1.30 1.78 6.88
CA ALA A 67 -1.07 1.03 8.10
C ALA A 67 -2.21 0.02 8.33
N TRP A 68 -1.86 -1.26 8.42
CA TRP A 68 -2.84 -2.30 8.73
C TRP A 68 -3.33 -2.20 10.18
N SER A 69 -4.62 -2.44 10.35
CA SER A 69 -5.21 -2.80 11.64
C SER A 69 -4.62 -4.13 12.13
N PRO A 70 -4.47 -4.35 13.46
CA PRO A 70 -3.91 -5.58 14.00
C PRO A 70 -4.69 -6.85 13.64
N ASP A 71 -6.00 -6.74 13.39
CA ASP A 71 -6.86 -7.85 12.97
C ASP A 71 -6.85 -8.09 11.45
N GLY A 72 -6.17 -7.23 10.67
CA GLY A 72 -6.05 -7.36 9.23
C GLY A 72 -7.32 -7.01 8.45
N THR A 73 -8.33 -6.41 9.10
CA THR A 73 -9.62 -6.14 8.45
C THR A 73 -9.71 -4.76 7.81
N GLN A 74 -8.81 -3.86 8.17
CA GLN A 74 -8.80 -2.46 7.75
C GLN A 74 -7.38 -1.95 7.54
N ILE A 75 -7.26 -0.90 6.73
CA ILE A 75 -6.05 -0.12 6.52
C ILE A 75 -6.35 1.35 6.78
N ALA A 76 -5.61 1.94 7.72
CA ALA A 76 -5.59 3.39 7.92
C ALA A 76 -4.57 4.05 6.98
N PHE A 77 -4.85 5.26 6.52
CA PHE A 77 -3.97 6.03 5.64
C PHE A 77 -4.25 7.53 5.77
N SER A 78 -3.28 8.37 5.38
CA SER A 78 -3.47 9.82 5.29
C SER A 78 -4.05 10.20 3.92
N SER A 79 -4.99 11.14 3.88
CA SER A 79 -5.54 11.65 2.63
C SER A 79 -5.77 13.15 2.64
N ASP A 80 -5.56 13.79 1.50
CA ASP A 80 -5.83 15.23 1.28
C ASP A 80 -7.23 15.51 0.71
N ARG A 81 -8.10 14.49 0.67
CA ARG A 81 -9.37 14.52 -0.08
C ARG A 81 -10.36 15.61 0.32
N ASP A 82 -10.32 16.06 1.58
CA ASP A 82 -11.24 17.08 2.10
C ASP A 82 -10.60 18.48 2.17
N GLY A 83 -9.45 18.68 1.50
CA GLY A 83 -8.77 19.97 1.36
C GLY A 83 -7.69 20.23 2.42
N SER A 84 -7.50 19.31 3.35
CA SER A 84 -6.36 19.22 4.27
C SER A 84 -6.01 17.74 4.49
N THR A 85 -4.88 17.46 5.15
CA THR A 85 -4.48 16.07 5.42
C THR A 85 -5.22 15.52 6.63
N GLU A 86 -6.08 14.53 6.43
CA GLU A 86 -6.75 13.77 7.49
C GLU A 86 -6.42 12.27 7.45
N ILE A 87 -6.88 11.53 8.46
CA ILE A 87 -6.73 10.07 8.54
C ILE A 87 -8.06 9.41 8.15
N TYR A 88 -7.97 8.45 7.23
CA TYR A 88 -9.08 7.64 6.76
C TYR A 88 -8.78 6.16 6.97
N VAL A 89 -9.84 5.36 6.92
CA VAL A 89 -9.76 3.89 6.94
C VAL A 89 -10.51 3.32 5.74
N VAL A 90 -10.00 2.21 5.20
CA VAL A 90 -10.64 1.39 4.18
C VAL A 90 -10.62 -0.07 4.62
N ALA A 91 -11.65 -0.83 4.27
CA ALA A 91 -11.79 -2.27 4.52
C ALA A 91 -11.59 -3.07 3.23
#